data_AF-A0A9D9XLF6-F1
#
_entry.id   AF-A0A9D9XLF6-F1
#
_cell.length_a   1.000
_cell.length_b   1.000
_cell.length_c   1.000
_cell.angle_alpha   90.00
_cell.angle_beta   90.00
_cell.angle_gamma   90.00
#
_symmetry.space_group_name_H-M   'P 1'
#
loop_
_entity.id
_entity.type
_entity.pdbx_description
1 polymer ?
#
loop_
_entity_poly.entity_id
_entity_poly.type
_entity_poly.pdbx_seq_one_letter_code
_entity_poly.pdbx_strand_id
1 'polypeptide(L)'
;MILSRLARAQWPRVAAGLLAVAALVAACGGSTSQYEPFIAQRVFAFGDETSVLTGSPAGNGLKYSINGLDSEGNVDCRLNVTWVQSVASLYGFVPAECNPNGLEPKAYIFAEAGATVDDVTRQVARAALQVDNQFGDKDLATMLAGANDVLELYARYPAESRDALLNEARSRGRQLALAVNALVKLGARVVVSDLPSLGLTPFARKERALHTDIDRALLLTDLTTAFNEQLGVNILLDGRYIGLVQADLQFRAIADNPGSLNVTEGACTVAVPLCSTATLVPGATAFTHLWADDTRMSGFGQSQLATLAIDRASRNPF
;
A
#
# COMPACT_ATOMS: atom_id res chain seq x y z
N MET A 1 -24.55 -55.59 -59.99
CA MET A 1 -25.83 -56.23 -60.33
C MET A 1 -26.32 -56.92 -59.06
N ILE A 2 -27.47 -56.48 -58.53
CA ILE A 2 -28.45 -57.32 -57.80
C ILE A 2 -27.97 -58.09 -56.54
N LEU A 3 -28.50 -57.69 -55.37
CA LEU A 3 -28.80 -58.51 -54.18
C LEU A 3 -27.54 -59.18 -53.53
N SER A 4 -27.52 -59.72 -52.31
CA SER A 4 -28.53 -60.21 -51.38
C SER A 4 -27.81 -60.62 -50.09
N ARG A 5 -28.46 -60.38 -48.94
CA ARG A 5 -28.80 -61.37 -47.89
C ARG A 5 -27.64 -62.30 -47.44
N LEU A 6 -27.31 -62.40 -46.15
CA LEU A 6 -28.21 -62.98 -45.15
C LEU A 6 -27.76 -62.57 -43.74
N ALA A 7 -28.74 -62.17 -42.94
CA ALA A 7 -28.68 -62.08 -41.49
C ALA A 7 -29.51 -63.21 -40.88
N ARG A 8 -29.30 -63.41 -39.57
CA ARG A 8 -30.03 -64.27 -38.59
C ARG A 8 -29.36 -65.63 -38.40
N ALA A 9 -29.18 -66.16 -37.20
CA ALA A 9 -29.81 -65.95 -35.89
C ALA A 9 -28.87 -66.64 -34.85
N GLN A 10 -28.86 -66.45 -33.52
CA GLN A 10 -29.79 -65.96 -32.52
C GLN A 10 -29.00 -65.74 -31.20
N TRP A 11 -29.42 -64.75 -30.40
CA TRP A 11 -29.09 -64.45 -28.99
C TRP A 11 -29.42 -65.60 -27.98
N PRO A 12 -29.29 -65.46 -26.64
CA PRO A 12 -28.61 -64.46 -25.77
C PRO A 12 -27.81 -65.08 -24.59
N ARG A 13 -27.09 -64.24 -23.83
CA ARG A 13 -26.99 -64.14 -22.34
C ARG A 13 -25.78 -63.25 -22.02
N VAL A 14 -25.96 -61.93 -22.05
CA VAL A 14 -26.23 -61.07 -20.86
C VAL A 14 -25.24 -61.29 -19.72
N ALA A 15 -24.30 -60.34 -19.60
CA ALA A 15 -23.86 -59.61 -18.39
C ALA A 15 -22.36 -59.28 -18.54
N ALA A 16 -22.00 -58.14 -19.13
CA ALA A 16 -21.91 -56.81 -18.50
C ALA A 16 -20.66 -56.65 -17.60
N GLY A 17 -19.82 -55.67 -17.95
CA GLY A 17 -18.65 -55.20 -17.20
C GLY A 17 -17.41 -55.07 -18.09
N LEU A 18 -17.38 -54.14 -19.06
CA LEU A 18 -16.67 -52.83 -18.95
C LEU A 18 -15.22 -53.00 -18.44
N LEU A 19 -14.22 -52.93 -19.34
CA LEU A 19 -13.51 -51.69 -19.76
C LEU A 19 -12.68 -51.12 -18.58
N ALA A 20 -11.44 -50.68 -18.71
CA ALA A 20 -10.49 -50.58 -19.82
C ALA A 20 -9.20 -50.00 -19.23
N VAL A 21 -8.07 -50.40 -19.82
CA VAL A 21 -6.87 -49.58 -20.02
C VAL A 21 -6.22 -48.99 -18.77
N ALA A 22 -5.26 -49.74 -18.23
CA ALA A 22 -4.11 -49.19 -17.54
C ALA A 22 -3.16 -48.54 -18.56
N ALA A 23 -2.99 -47.22 -18.51
CA ALA A 23 -1.74 -46.50 -18.78
C ALA A 23 -1.95 -44.98 -18.70
N LEU A 24 -0.94 -44.30 -18.13
CA LEU A 24 -0.67 -42.85 -18.13
C LEU A 24 -1.35 -42.02 -17.02
N VAL A 25 -0.84 -42.20 -15.79
CA VAL A 25 -0.71 -41.07 -14.85
C VAL A 25 0.74 -41.01 -14.37
N ALA A 26 1.60 -40.45 -15.23
CA ALA A 26 2.91 -39.93 -14.85
C ALA A 26 3.04 -38.52 -15.42
N ALA A 27 2.14 -37.65 -14.96
CA ALA A 27 2.23 -36.20 -15.13
C ALA A 27 1.58 -35.50 -13.94
N CYS A 28 1.87 -35.97 -12.72
CA CYS A 28 1.95 -35.03 -11.60
C CYS A 28 3.27 -34.29 -11.79
N GLY A 29 3.25 -33.20 -12.56
CA GLY A 29 4.30 -32.19 -12.53
C GLY A 29 4.35 -31.62 -11.11
N GLY A 30 5.04 -32.32 -10.22
CA GLY A 30 5.52 -31.76 -8.97
C GLY A 30 6.57 -30.73 -9.33
N SER A 31 6.14 -29.48 -9.56
CA SER A 31 7.05 -28.35 -9.43
C SER A 31 7.43 -28.26 -7.96
N THR A 32 8.51 -28.93 -7.59
CA THR A 32 9.24 -28.65 -6.36
C THR A 32 10.08 -27.38 -6.54
N SER A 33 9.51 -26.33 -7.13
CA SER A 33 9.99 -24.99 -6.81
C SER A 33 9.56 -24.77 -5.36
N GLN A 34 10.43 -25.12 -4.42
CA GLN A 34 10.30 -24.64 -3.05
C GLN A 34 10.10 -23.13 -3.17
N TYR A 35 8.93 -22.67 -2.76
CA TYR A 35 8.70 -21.27 -2.56
C TYR A 35 9.67 -20.84 -1.45
N GLU A 36 10.79 -20.22 -1.83
CA GLU A 36 11.70 -19.61 -0.87
C GLU A 36 11.18 -18.21 -0.57
N PRO A 37 10.66 -17.95 0.64
CA PRO A 37 10.19 -16.62 0.98
C PRO A 37 11.35 -15.65 0.95
N PHE A 38 11.11 -14.47 0.41
CA PHE A 38 12.05 -13.37 0.52
C PHE A 38 12.19 -12.97 2.00
N ILE A 39 13.45 -12.91 2.49
CA ILE A 39 13.77 -12.48 3.84
C ILE A 39 14.66 -11.25 3.76
N ALA A 40 14.08 -10.09 4.06
CA ALA A 40 14.82 -8.83 4.09
C ALA A 40 15.93 -8.86 5.15
N GLN A 41 17.01 -8.11 4.91
CA GLN A 41 18.06 -7.83 5.89
C GLN A 41 17.98 -6.39 6.41
N ARG A 42 17.41 -5.48 5.61
CA ARG A 42 17.12 -4.09 5.95
C ARG A 42 15.84 -3.65 5.26
N VAL A 43 15.13 -2.69 5.86
CA VAL A 43 13.95 -2.04 5.29
C VAL A 43 14.20 -0.55 5.17
N PHE A 44 13.82 0.05 4.04
CA PHE A 44 13.95 1.48 3.74
C PHE A 44 12.57 2.04 3.42
N ALA A 45 12.10 3.04 4.15
CA ALA A 45 10.79 3.65 3.94
C ALA A 45 10.90 5.02 3.28
N PHE A 46 10.23 5.17 2.15
CA PHE A 46 10.18 6.40 1.36
C PHE A 46 8.73 6.89 1.28
N GLY A 47 8.56 8.20 1.25
CA GLY A 47 7.25 8.79 1.04
C GLY A 47 6.97 10.03 1.87
N ASP A 48 5.68 10.20 2.15
CA ASP A 48 5.13 11.33 2.88
C ASP A 48 4.82 11.00 4.35
N GLU A 49 4.06 11.88 5.02
CA GLU A 49 3.66 11.74 6.42
C GLU A 49 3.04 10.37 6.78
N THR A 50 2.44 9.66 5.83
CA THR A 50 1.83 8.34 6.04
C THR A 50 2.86 7.30 6.49
N SER A 51 4.14 7.52 6.15
CA SER A 51 5.27 6.63 6.42
C SER A 51 6.25 7.21 7.46
N VAL A 52 5.97 8.38 8.04
CA VAL A 52 6.89 9.07 8.94
C VAL A 52 6.78 8.57 10.38
N LEU A 53 7.94 8.41 11.02
CA LEU A 53 8.12 8.48 12.47
C LEU A 53 9.02 9.66 12.77
N THR A 54 8.64 10.53 13.71
CA THR A 54 9.48 11.66 14.11
C THR A 54 10.64 11.17 14.96
N GLY A 55 11.79 11.85 14.93
CA GLY A 55 12.91 11.57 15.83
C GLY A 55 12.69 12.00 17.29
N SER A 56 11.50 12.50 17.64
CA SER A 56 11.18 13.07 18.95
C SER A 56 9.81 12.60 19.43
N PRO A 57 9.68 12.16 20.71
CA PRO A 57 10.77 11.92 21.66
C PRO A 57 11.79 10.87 21.17
N ALA A 58 13.05 10.98 21.59
CA ALA A 58 14.12 10.09 21.13
C ALA A 58 13.80 8.63 21.46
N GLY A 59 13.90 7.75 20.46
CA GLY A 59 13.55 6.32 20.58
C GLY A 59 12.05 6.05 20.73
N ASN A 60 11.20 7.08 20.69
CA ASN A 60 9.77 6.96 20.93
C ASN A 60 8.96 7.96 20.08
N GLY A 61 9.28 8.00 18.80
CA GLY A 61 8.79 8.94 17.81
C GLY A 61 7.28 8.96 17.64
N LEU A 62 6.76 10.14 17.32
CA LEU A 62 5.37 10.35 16.95
C LEU A 62 5.13 9.97 15.49
N LYS A 63 3.89 9.60 15.19
CA LYS A 63 3.42 9.36 13.82
C LYS A 63 2.37 10.40 13.41
N TYR A 64 2.23 10.64 12.11
CA TYR A 64 1.15 11.47 11.55
C TYR A 64 -0.15 10.66 11.45
N SER A 65 -0.57 10.13 12.60
CA SER A 65 -1.79 9.35 12.82
C SER A 65 -2.13 9.44 14.32
N ILE A 66 -2.88 8.47 14.85
CA ILE A 66 -3.25 8.40 16.26
C ILE A 66 -2.15 7.68 17.05
N ASN A 67 -1.36 8.42 17.83
CA ASN A 67 -0.33 7.82 18.69
C ASN A 67 -0.98 7.03 19.83
N GLY A 68 -0.44 5.83 20.11
CA GLY A 68 -0.86 5.08 21.29
C GLY A 68 -0.17 5.61 22.55
N LEU A 69 -0.86 5.50 23.69
CA LEU A 69 -0.31 5.83 24.99
C LEU A 69 -0.11 4.54 25.82
N ASP A 70 0.95 4.51 26.62
CA ASP A 70 1.17 3.49 27.65
C ASP A 70 0.24 3.69 28.87
N SER A 71 0.39 2.84 29.89
CA SER A 71 -0.39 2.92 31.13
C SER A 71 -0.16 4.20 31.93
N GLU A 72 0.98 4.84 31.72
CA GLU A 72 1.42 6.07 32.37
C GLU A 72 1.00 7.32 31.58
N GLY A 73 0.38 7.14 30.40
CA GLY A 73 -0.08 8.23 29.54
C GLY A 73 1.02 8.84 28.66
N ASN A 74 2.19 8.23 28.58
CA ASN A 74 3.25 8.62 27.64
C ASN A 74 2.98 7.98 26.28
N VAL A 75 3.43 8.62 25.21
CA VAL A 75 3.39 8.00 23.89
C VAL A 75 4.21 6.70 23.93
N ASP A 76 3.70 5.64 23.30
CA ASP A 76 4.47 4.45 22.96
C ASP A 76 4.38 4.23 21.46
N CYS A 77 5.49 4.47 20.76
CA CYS A 77 5.59 4.39 19.31
C CYS A 77 5.30 2.98 18.75
N ARG A 78 5.37 1.94 19.61
CA ARG A 78 5.07 0.54 19.28
C ARG A 78 3.57 0.25 19.27
N LEU A 79 2.74 1.16 19.76
CA LEU A 79 1.28 1.09 19.69
C LEU A 79 0.77 1.85 18.45
N ASN A 80 -0.36 1.41 17.89
CA ASN A 80 -0.97 1.98 16.68
C ASN A 80 0.07 2.21 15.57
N VAL A 81 0.83 1.16 15.23
CA VAL A 81 1.99 1.25 14.33
C VAL A 81 1.60 1.73 12.92
N THR A 82 2.51 2.43 12.25
CA THR A 82 2.35 2.76 10.83
C THR A 82 2.53 1.51 9.96
N TRP A 83 2.12 1.59 8.70
CA TRP A 83 2.28 0.48 7.77
C TRP A 83 3.75 0.08 7.56
N VAL A 84 4.67 1.05 7.52
CA VAL A 84 6.12 0.77 7.40
C VAL A 84 6.71 0.16 8.66
N GLN A 85 6.24 0.54 9.85
CA GLN A 85 6.58 -0.15 11.10
C GLN A 85 6.11 -1.62 11.07
N SER A 86 4.94 -1.87 10.50
CA SER A 86 4.39 -3.23 10.38
C SER A 86 5.20 -4.09 9.41
N VAL A 87 5.62 -3.53 8.27
CA VAL A 87 6.52 -4.22 7.32
C VAL A 87 7.89 -4.47 7.94
N ALA A 88 8.46 -3.53 8.70
CA ALA A 88 9.70 -3.76 9.44
C ALA A 88 9.55 -4.88 10.49
N SER A 89 8.42 -4.90 11.20
CA SER A 89 8.12 -5.89 12.24
C SER A 89 7.98 -7.31 11.68
N LEU A 90 7.53 -7.47 10.43
CA LEU A 90 7.51 -8.76 9.72
C LEU A 90 8.88 -9.46 9.75
N TYR A 91 9.96 -8.68 9.66
CA TYR A 91 11.34 -9.18 9.64
C TYR A 91 12.06 -9.03 11.00
N GLY A 92 11.34 -8.61 12.05
CA GLY A 92 11.91 -8.37 13.38
C GLY A 92 12.81 -7.15 13.46
N PHE A 93 12.62 -6.15 12.58
CA PHE A 93 13.41 -4.93 12.55
C PHE A 93 12.71 -3.79 13.28
N VAL A 94 13.52 -2.92 13.88
CA VAL A 94 13.07 -1.68 14.51
C VAL A 94 13.67 -0.48 13.80
N PRO A 95 12.90 0.62 13.62
CA PRO A 95 13.44 1.89 13.17
C PRO A 95 14.06 2.65 14.34
N ALA A 96 15.09 3.47 14.08
CA ALA A 96 15.78 4.23 15.13
C ALA A 96 14.83 5.18 15.88
N GLU A 97 13.83 5.69 15.17
CA GLU A 97 12.80 6.59 15.68
C GLU A 97 11.84 5.89 16.66
N CYS A 98 11.70 4.56 16.60
CA CYS A 98 10.89 3.78 17.52
C CYS A 98 11.70 2.60 18.09
N ASN A 99 12.61 2.93 18.99
CA ASN A 99 13.58 2.00 19.55
C ASN A 99 13.85 2.27 21.04
N PRO A 100 12.84 2.11 21.92
CA PRO A 100 12.99 2.40 23.34
C PRO A 100 14.00 1.47 24.04
N ASN A 101 14.34 0.33 23.42
CA ASN A 101 15.25 -0.68 23.95
C ASN A 101 16.68 -0.56 23.39
N GLY A 102 16.97 0.42 22.51
CA GLY A 102 18.31 0.64 21.97
C GLY A 102 18.88 -0.52 21.13
N LEU A 103 18.04 -1.23 20.38
CA LEU A 103 18.46 -2.30 19.46
C LEU A 103 19.16 -1.71 18.23
N GLU A 104 19.95 -2.51 17.52
CA GLU A 104 20.54 -2.09 16.25
C GLU A 104 19.45 -1.83 15.19
N PRO A 105 19.29 -0.59 14.67
CA PRO A 105 18.26 -0.29 13.69
C PRO A 105 18.53 -0.97 12.35
N LYS A 106 17.50 -1.65 11.82
CA LYS A 106 17.51 -2.26 10.47
C LYS A 106 16.36 -1.77 9.60
N ALA A 107 15.53 -0.88 10.12
CA ALA A 107 14.56 -0.14 9.35
C ALA A 107 14.97 1.34 9.33
N TYR A 108 15.07 1.93 8.14
CA TYR A 108 15.53 3.29 7.94
C TYR A 108 14.40 4.11 7.31
N ILE A 109 13.95 5.15 8.01
CA ILE A 109 12.86 6.02 7.54
C ILE A 109 13.46 7.23 6.82
N PHE A 110 13.25 7.31 5.51
CA PHE A 110 13.59 8.46 4.67
C PHE A 110 12.38 9.33 4.36
N ALA A 111 11.17 8.83 4.61
CA ALA A 111 9.94 9.57 4.44
C ALA A 111 9.95 10.87 5.26
N GLU A 112 9.36 11.92 4.70
CA GLU A 112 9.30 13.25 5.30
C GLU A 112 7.87 13.78 5.23
N ALA A 113 7.41 14.46 6.28
CA ALA A 113 6.06 15.00 6.30
C ALA A 113 5.93 16.13 5.27
N GLY A 114 4.84 16.13 4.50
CA GLY A 114 4.64 17.09 3.41
C GLY A 114 5.44 16.77 2.13
N ALA A 115 6.15 15.65 2.07
CA ALA A 115 6.92 15.27 0.89
C ALA A 115 6.02 15.10 -0.33
N THR A 116 6.46 15.71 -1.43
CA THR A 116 5.94 15.50 -2.79
C THR A 116 6.74 14.40 -3.51
N VAL A 117 6.34 14.03 -4.72
CA VAL A 117 7.11 13.12 -5.58
C VAL A 117 8.54 13.63 -5.85
N ASP A 118 8.72 14.94 -5.96
CA ASP A 118 10.04 15.56 -6.14
C ASP A 118 10.92 15.37 -4.88
N ASP A 119 10.33 15.50 -3.69
CA ASP A 119 11.01 15.18 -2.42
C ASP A 119 11.38 13.70 -2.34
N VAL A 120 10.49 12.79 -2.76
CA VAL A 120 10.79 11.35 -2.77
C VAL A 120 11.99 11.02 -3.66
N THR A 121 12.15 11.72 -4.78
CA THR A 121 13.35 11.56 -5.63
C THR A 121 14.62 11.95 -4.87
N ARG A 122 14.58 13.00 -4.05
CA ARG A 122 15.67 13.35 -3.12
C ARG A 122 15.86 12.32 -2.02
N GLN A 123 14.78 11.78 -1.46
CA GLN A 123 14.84 10.72 -0.45
C GLN A 123 15.59 9.49 -0.98
N VAL A 124 15.26 9.04 -2.20
CA VAL A 124 15.95 7.93 -2.88
C VAL A 124 17.44 8.24 -3.08
N ALA A 125 17.78 9.46 -3.50
CA ALA A 125 19.18 9.85 -3.65
C ALA A 125 19.93 9.83 -2.30
N ARG A 126 19.33 10.33 -1.21
CA ARG A 126 19.93 10.27 0.13
C ARG A 126 20.13 8.84 0.62
N ALA A 127 19.17 7.95 0.36
CA ALA A 127 19.32 6.55 0.71
C ALA A 127 20.41 5.85 -0.10
N ALA A 128 20.50 6.12 -1.40
CA ALA A 128 21.56 5.61 -2.26
C ALA A 128 22.94 5.98 -1.71
N LEU A 129 23.14 7.22 -1.26
CA LEU A 129 24.40 7.65 -0.64
C LEU A 129 24.73 6.90 0.65
N GLN A 130 23.73 6.49 1.45
CA GLN A 130 23.96 5.70 2.67
C GLN A 130 24.33 4.24 2.40
N VAL A 131 24.07 3.74 1.20
CA VAL A 131 24.38 2.35 0.79
C VAL A 131 25.41 2.30 -0.33
N ASP A 132 26.29 3.31 -0.43
CA ASP A 132 27.35 3.41 -1.44
C ASP A 132 26.85 3.22 -2.90
N ASN A 133 25.65 3.74 -3.18
CA ASN A 133 24.91 3.63 -4.43
C ASN A 133 24.57 2.19 -4.86
N GLN A 134 24.52 1.25 -3.93
CA GLN A 134 24.15 -0.14 -4.20
C GLN A 134 23.36 -0.73 -3.03
N PHE A 135 22.06 -0.91 -3.22
CA PHE A 135 21.25 -1.74 -2.33
C PHE A 135 21.65 -3.21 -2.49
N GLY A 136 21.60 -3.94 -1.38
CA GLY A 136 21.74 -5.38 -1.34
C GLY A 136 20.52 -6.09 -1.90
N ASP A 137 20.72 -7.33 -2.34
CA ASP A 137 19.66 -8.22 -2.84
C ASP A 137 18.55 -8.50 -1.81
N LYS A 138 18.82 -8.29 -0.52
CA LYS A 138 17.89 -8.41 0.60
C LYS A 138 17.46 -7.07 1.21
N ASP A 139 17.69 -5.96 0.54
CA ASP A 139 17.15 -4.68 0.95
C ASP A 139 15.74 -4.50 0.40
N LEU A 140 14.79 -4.25 1.30
CA LEU A 140 13.40 -3.97 0.95
C LEU A 140 13.12 -2.48 1.07
N ALA A 141 12.75 -1.84 -0.03
CA ALA A 141 12.21 -0.50 -0.04
C ALA A 141 10.68 -0.53 0.02
N THR A 142 10.09 0.38 0.80
CA THR A 142 8.65 0.65 0.82
C THR A 142 8.41 2.08 0.32
N MET A 143 7.38 2.29 -0.50
CA MET A 143 7.10 3.61 -1.06
C MET A 143 5.60 3.89 -1.15
N LEU A 144 5.19 5.03 -0.61
CA LEU A 144 3.86 5.62 -0.79
C LEU A 144 4.00 7.15 -0.75
N ALA A 145 3.67 7.82 -1.86
CA ALA A 145 3.71 9.27 -1.97
C ALA A 145 2.81 9.77 -3.09
N GLY A 146 2.52 11.07 -3.07
CA GLY A 146 1.71 11.75 -4.07
C GLY A 146 0.41 12.34 -3.51
N ALA A 147 0.07 12.09 -2.25
CA ALA A 147 -1.09 12.71 -1.63
C ALA A 147 -0.92 14.23 -1.56
N ASN A 148 0.26 14.71 -1.13
CA ASN A 148 0.60 16.13 -1.12
C ASN A 148 0.57 16.75 -2.52
N ASP A 149 1.04 16.03 -3.55
CA ASP A 149 0.95 16.47 -4.93
C ASP A 149 -0.49 16.68 -5.41
N VAL A 150 -1.37 15.72 -5.12
CA VAL A 150 -2.79 15.83 -5.50
C VAL A 150 -3.47 17.00 -4.76
N LEU A 151 -3.19 17.18 -3.47
CA LEU A 151 -3.72 18.30 -2.69
C LEU A 151 -3.21 19.65 -3.20
N GLU A 152 -1.93 19.73 -3.56
CA GLU A 152 -1.35 20.93 -4.17
C GLU A 152 -2.01 21.25 -5.51
N LEU A 153 -2.24 20.26 -6.38
CA LEU A 153 -2.94 20.45 -7.65
C LEU A 153 -4.38 20.89 -7.45
N TYR A 154 -5.08 20.27 -6.50
CA TYR A 154 -6.44 20.65 -6.15
C TYR A 154 -6.52 22.12 -5.70
N ALA A 155 -5.57 22.60 -4.89
CA ALA A 155 -5.54 23.98 -4.40
C ALA A 155 -5.38 25.03 -5.51
N ARG A 156 -4.94 24.65 -6.71
CA ARG A 156 -4.82 25.53 -7.88
C ARG A 156 -6.12 25.66 -8.68
N TYR A 157 -7.10 24.79 -8.44
CA TYR A 157 -8.43 24.91 -9.05
C TYR A 157 -9.28 25.94 -8.27
N PRO A 158 -10.01 26.85 -8.95
CA PRO A 158 -10.31 26.89 -10.39
C PRO A 158 -9.40 27.82 -11.21
N ALA A 159 -8.30 28.35 -10.64
CA ALA A 159 -7.39 29.21 -11.37
C ALA A 159 -6.74 28.48 -12.56
N GLU A 160 -6.48 27.18 -12.41
CA GLU A 160 -6.11 26.28 -13.50
C GLU A 160 -7.28 25.36 -13.89
N SER A 161 -7.35 25.01 -15.18
CA SER A 161 -8.38 24.10 -15.70
C SER A 161 -8.20 22.67 -15.18
N ARG A 162 -9.31 21.95 -15.02
CA ARG A 162 -9.31 20.52 -14.65
C ARG A 162 -8.40 19.68 -15.56
N ASP A 163 -8.42 19.91 -16.87
CA ASP A 163 -7.61 19.14 -17.81
C ASP A 163 -6.11 19.38 -17.64
N ALA A 164 -5.71 20.64 -17.37
CA ALA A 164 -4.32 20.97 -17.06
C ALA A 164 -3.85 20.26 -15.78
N LEU A 165 -4.67 20.29 -14.72
CA LEU A 165 -4.35 19.65 -13.45
C LEU A 165 -4.28 18.12 -13.57
N LEU A 166 -5.16 17.49 -14.36
CA LEU A 166 -5.08 16.06 -14.65
C LEU A 166 -3.82 15.68 -15.42
N ASN A 167 -3.40 16.51 -16.38
CA ASN A 167 -2.15 16.28 -17.11
C ASN A 167 -0.93 16.38 -16.18
N GLU A 168 -0.96 17.30 -15.22
CA GLU A 168 0.09 17.43 -14.22
C GLU A 168 0.07 16.26 -13.22
N ALA A 169 -1.09 15.81 -12.75
CA ALA A 169 -1.23 14.60 -11.93
C ALA A 169 -0.63 13.37 -12.63
N ARG A 170 -0.89 13.22 -13.93
CA ARG A 170 -0.27 12.18 -14.78
C ARG A 170 1.26 12.31 -14.82
N SER A 171 1.77 13.54 -14.95
CA SER A 171 3.22 13.80 -14.93
C SER A 171 3.86 13.34 -13.63
N ARG A 172 3.25 13.68 -12.50
CA ARG A 172 3.74 13.31 -11.16
C ARG A 172 3.66 11.82 -10.89
N GLY A 173 2.60 11.14 -11.36
CA GLY A 173 2.51 9.68 -11.32
C GLY A 173 3.64 8.99 -12.09
N ARG A 174 4.01 9.50 -13.27
CA ARG A 174 5.18 9.01 -14.04
C ARG A 174 6.48 9.25 -13.29
N GLN A 175 6.65 10.42 -12.66
CA GLN A 175 7.86 10.73 -11.90
C GLN A 175 8.03 9.80 -10.70
N LEU A 176 6.96 9.46 -9.98
CA LEU A 176 7.03 8.50 -8.89
C LEU A 176 7.41 7.11 -9.41
N ALA A 177 6.87 6.68 -10.55
CA ALA A 177 7.27 5.42 -11.18
C ALA A 177 8.77 5.40 -11.53
N LEU A 178 9.35 6.52 -11.98
CA LEU A 178 10.78 6.63 -12.21
C LEU A 178 11.59 6.48 -10.90
N ALA A 179 11.13 7.06 -9.79
CA ALA A 179 11.77 6.89 -8.49
C ALA A 179 11.71 5.42 -8.00
N VAL A 180 10.58 4.74 -8.20
CA VAL A 180 10.45 3.30 -7.93
C VAL A 180 11.44 2.48 -8.77
N ASN A 181 11.49 2.74 -10.08
CA ASN A 181 12.39 2.02 -10.98
C ASN A 181 13.87 2.32 -10.68
N ALA A 182 14.19 3.50 -10.16
CA ALA A 182 15.53 3.85 -9.71
C ALA A 182 15.98 2.98 -8.53
N LEU A 183 15.10 2.72 -7.55
CA LEU A 183 15.39 1.80 -6.44
C LEU A 183 15.69 0.38 -6.94
N VAL A 184 14.89 -0.13 -7.89
CA VAL A 184 15.14 -1.44 -8.51
C VAL A 184 16.48 -1.47 -9.22
N LYS A 185 16.81 -0.42 -9.99
CA LYS A 185 18.10 -0.31 -10.68
C LYS A 185 19.28 -0.28 -9.71
N LEU A 186 19.09 0.31 -8.53
CA LEU A 186 20.08 0.33 -7.46
C LEU A 186 20.14 -1.01 -6.68
N GLY A 187 19.27 -1.99 -6.98
CA GLY A 187 19.33 -3.34 -6.43
C GLY A 187 18.21 -3.71 -5.45
N ALA A 188 17.39 -2.74 -5.02
CA ALA A 188 16.36 -2.97 -4.00
C ALA A 188 15.19 -3.81 -4.52
N ARG A 189 14.54 -4.52 -3.61
CA ARG A 189 13.17 -5.02 -3.80
C ARG A 189 12.20 -3.98 -3.29
N VAL A 190 11.12 -3.74 -4.03
CA VAL A 190 10.24 -2.60 -3.74
C VAL A 190 8.82 -3.07 -3.48
N VAL A 191 8.24 -2.65 -2.37
CA VAL A 191 6.79 -2.67 -2.14
C VAL A 191 6.29 -1.24 -2.31
N VAL A 192 5.54 -0.99 -3.36
CA VAL A 192 4.99 0.33 -3.67
C VAL A 192 3.47 0.29 -3.52
N SER A 193 2.90 1.29 -2.86
CA SER A 193 1.45 1.47 -2.81
C SER A 193 1.00 2.51 -3.81
N ASP A 194 -0.10 2.22 -4.51
CA ASP A 194 -0.89 3.27 -5.13
C ASP A 194 -1.52 4.17 -4.04
N LEU A 195 -1.95 5.37 -4.43
CA LEU A 195 -2.62 6.29 -3.53
C LEU A 195 -4.05 5.82 -3.28
N PRO A 196 -4.50 5.68 -2.03
CA PRO A 196 -5.93 5.70 -1.74
C PRO A 196 -6.56 6.95 -2.31
N SER A 197 -7.72 6.81 -2.97
CA SER A 197 -8.42 7.96 -3.54
C SER A 197 -8.64 9.07 -2.51
N LEU A 198 -8.05 10.25 -2.78
CA LEU A 198 -8.21 11.39 -1.88
C LEU A 198 -9.64 11.94 -1.88
N GLY A 199 -10.44 11.61 -2.90
CA GLY A 199 -11.87 11.94 -2.93
C GLY A 199 -12.70 11.25 -1.84
N LEU A 200 -12.14 10.23 -1.16
CA LEU A 200 -12.78 9.54 -0.04
C LEU A 200 -12.47 10.18 1.32
N THR A 201 -11.55 11.14 1.36
CA THR A 201 -11.11 11.76 2.62
C THR A 201 -12.18 12.67 3.22
N PRO A 202 -12.15 12.91 4.55
CA PRO A 202 -13.02 13.90 5.17
C PRO A 202 -12.79 15.31 4.58
N PHE A 203 -11.56 15.65 4.18
CA PHE A 203 -11.24 16.87 3.43
C PHE A 203 -12.09 16.98 2.15
N ALA A 204 -12.07 15.97 1.29
CA ALA A 204 -12.83 15.96 0.05
C ALA A 204 -14.33 16.13 0.28
N ARG A 205 -14.87 15.49 1.32
CA ARG A 205 -16.28 15.63 1.71
C ARG A 205 -16.61 17.06 2.14
N LYS A 206 -15.73 17.70 2.93
CA LYS A 206 -15.88 19.11 3.32
C LYS A 206 -15.83 20.01 2.09
N GLU A 207 -14.88 19.80 1.18
CA GLU A 207 -14.75 20.58 -0.05
C GLU A 207 -16.00 20.48 -0.93
N ARG A 208 -16.57 19.27 -1.08
CA ARG A 208 -17.85 19.06 -1.78
C ARG A 208 -19.02 19.82 -1.13
N ALA A 209 -19.03 19.92 0.20
CA ALA A 209 -20.08 20.64 0.92
C ALA A 209 -19.91 22.16 0.88
N LEU A 210 -18.66 22.64 0.86
CA LEU A 210 -18.32 24.07 0.90
C LEU A 210 -18.41 24.76 -0.47
N HIS A 211 -18.29 24.00 -1.56
CA HIS A 211 -18.28 24.54 -2.93
C HIS A 211 -19.45 24.00 -3.76
N THR A 212 -20.03 24.87 -4.60
CA THR A 212 -21.22 24.54 -5.42
C THR A 212 -20.95 24.58 -6.92
N ASP A 213 -19.69 24.72 -7.33
CA ASP A 213 -19.28 24.86 -8.73
C ASP A 213 -19.16 23.52 -9.46
N ILE A 214 -18.43 22.58 -8.88
CA ILE A 214 -18.30 21.19 -9.34
C ILE A 214 -18.32 20.24 -8.14
N ASP A 215 -18.40 18.94 -8.40
CA ASP A 215 -18.10 17.96 -7.37
C ASP A 215 -16.59 17.94 -7.06
N ARG A 216 -16.19 18.68 -6.02
CA ARG A 216 -14.78 18.80 -5.59
C ARG A 216 -14.18 17.48 -5.11
N ALA A 217 -14.97 16.60 -4.50
CA ALA A 217 -14.50 15.28 -4.11
C ALA A 217 -14.28 14.38 -5.33
N LEU A 218 -15.11 14.52 -6.37
CA LEU A 218 -14.87 13.85 -7.65
C LEU A 218 -13.59 14.37 -8.32
N LEU A 219 -13.32 15.68 -8.31
CA LEU A 219 -12.05 16.21 -8.83
C LEU A 219 -10.83 15.59 -8.12
N LEU A 220 -10.85 15.50 -6.79
CA LEU A 220 -9.79 14.81 -6.03
C LEU A 220 -9.67 13.33 -6.41
N THR A 221 -10.80 12.64 -6.62
CA THR A 221 -10.82 11.25 -7.12
C THR A 221 -10.16 11.13 -8.48
N ASP A 222 -10.47 12.03 -9.41
CA ASP A 222 -9.95 12.04 -10.77
C ASP A 222 -8.45 12.33 -10.81
N LEU A 223 -7.98 13.29 -10.00
CA LEU A 223 -6.55 13.60 -9.86
C LEU A 223 -5.78 12.39 -9.31
N THR A 224 -6.28 11.75 -8.24
CA THR A 224 -5.66 10.53 -7.71
C THR A 224 -5.66 9.40 -8.73
N THR A 225 -6.76 9.21 -9.46
CA THR A 225 -6.86 8.15 -10.48
C THR A 225 -5.86 8.38 -11.62
N ALA A 226 -5.79 9.60 -12.15
CA ALA A 226 -4.86 9.97 -13.21
C ALA A 226 -3.38 9.81 -12.78
N PHE A 227 -3.08 10.07 -11.51
CA PHE A 227 -1.77 9.79 -10.91
C PHE A 227 -1.48 8.29 -10.85
N ASN A 228 -2.38 7.50 -10.23
CA ASN A 228 -2.20 6.06 -10.03
C ASN A 228 -2.10 5.29 -11.35
N GLU A 229 -2.89 5.66 -12.36
CA GLU A 229 -2.80 5.08 -13.70
C GLU A 229 -1.39 5.21 -14.27
N GLN A 230 -0.79 6.40 -14.15
CA GLN A 230 0.56 6.64 -14.65
C GLN A 230 1.63 5.98 -13.79
N LEU A 231 1.44 5.87 -12.48
CA LEU A 231 2.31 5.05 -11.64
C LEU A 231 2.31 3.60 -12.13
N GLY A 232 1.13 2.99 -12.23
CA GLY A 232 0.97 1.56 -12.56
C GLY A 232 1.50 1.17 -13.94
N VAL A 233 1.32 2.00 -14.97
CA VAL A 233 1.78 1.66 -16.33
C VAL A 233 3.26 1.95 -16.58
N ASN A 234 3.95 2.66 -15.67
CA ASN A 234 5.37 3.04 -15.84
C ASN A 234 6.33 2.35 -14.86
N ILE A 235 5.83 1.64 -13.83
CA ILE A 235 6.68 0.77 -13.00
C ILE A 235 7.07 -0.50 -13.76
N LEU A 236 8.17 -1.14 -13.36
CA LEU A 236 8.56 -2.45 -13.89
C LEU A 236 7.54 -3.54 -13.50
N LEU A 237 6.79 -4.05 -14.48
CA LEU A 237 5.68 -5.00 -14.27
C LEU A 237 6.08 -6.50 -14.23
N ASP A 238 7.36 -6.82 -14.01
CA ASP A 238 7.86 -8.21 -14.04
C ASP A 238 7.62 -8.98 -12.73
N GLY A 239 7.05 -8.35 -11.69
CA GLY A 239 6.72 -8.97 -10.39
C GLY A 239 7.91 -9.43 -9.54
N ARG A 240 9.09 -9.62 -10.16
CA ARG A 240 10.35 -10.04 -9.54
C ARG A 240 11.04 -8.96 -8.70
N TYR A 241 10.67 -7.70 -8.89
CA TYR A 241 11.31 -6.58 -8.22
C TYR A 241 10.33 -5.68 -7.48
N ILE A 242 9.07 -5.66 -7.92
CA ILE A 242 8.07 -4.72 -7.45
C ILE A 242 6.81 -5.46 -7.03
N GLY A 243 6.40 -5.23 -5.79
CA GLY A 243 5.10 -5.53 -5.26
C GLY A 243 4.18 -4.34 -5.24
N LEU A 244 3.17 -4.36 -6.10
CA LEU A 244 2.14 -3.34 -6.08
C LEU A 244 1.10 -3.63 -4.98
N VAL A 245 0.95 -2.66 -4.08
CA VAL A 245 -0.12 -2.59 -3.08
C VAL A 245 -1.25 -1.77 -3.67
N GLN A 246 -2.43 -2.39 -3.77
CA GLN A 246 -3.64 -1.79 -4.34
C GLN A 246 -4.49 -1.17 -3.23
N ALA A 247 -3.96 -0.14 -2.58
CA ALA A 247 -4.62 0.54 -1.49
C ALA A 247 -5.87 1.31 -1.95
N ASP A 248 -5.87 1.86 -3.17
CA ASP A 248 -7.04 2.54 -3.75
C ASP A 248 -8.28 1.64 -3.79
N LEU A 249 -8.13 0.42 -4.33
CA LEU A 249 -9.23 -0.54 -4.40
C LEU A 249 -9.72 -0.94 -3.01
N GLN A 250 -8.80 -1.18 -2.06
CA GLN A 250 -9.16 -1.54 -0.69
C GLN A 250 -9.91 -0.42 0.01
N PHE A 251 -9.46 0.83 -0.12
CA PHE A 251 -10.08 1.97 0.55
C PHE A 251 -11.43 2.32 -0.05
N ARG A 252 -11.62 2.19 -1.37
CA ARG A 252 -12.95 2.28 -2.00
C ARG A 252 -13.89 1.22 -1.47
N ALA A 253 -13.46 -0.04 -1.42
CA ALA A 253 -14.28 -1.13 -0.90
C ALA A 253 -14.74 -0.89 0.56
N ILE A 254 -13.84 -0.36 1.40
CA ILE A 254 -14.15 0.04 2.78
C ILE A 254 -15.13 1.22 2.81
N ALA A 255 -14.91 2.25 1.99
CA ALA A 255 -15.79 3.42 1.94
C ALA A 255 -17.21 3.06 1.47
N ASP A 256 -17.34 2.13 0.53
CA ASP A 256 -18.62 1.66 0.02
C ASP A 256 -19.35 0.76 1.03
N ASN A 257 -18.61 -0.01 1.83
CA ASN A 257 -19.16 -0.97 2.80
C ASN A 257 -18.50 -0.84 4.18
N PRO A 258 -18.70 0.27 4.90
CA PRO A 258 -17.93 0.59 6.10
C PRO A 258 -18.34 -0.21 7.34
N GLY A 259 -19.50 -0.88 7.33
CA GLY A 259 -20.05 -1.49 8.53
C GLY A 259 -20.24 -0.46 9.63
N SER A 260 -19.63 -0.66 10.79
CA SER A 260 -19.64 0.28 11.92
C SER A 260 -18.49 1.30 11.90
N LEU A 261 -17.61 1.26 10.90
CA LEU A 261 -16.46 2.15 10.79
C LEU A 261 -16.92 3.56 10.38
N ASN A 262 -16.42 4.60 11.03
CA ASN A 262 -16.60 5.97 10.54
C ASN A 262 -15.58 6.24 9.42
N VAL A 263 -16.08 6.39 8.19
CA VAL A 263 -15.28 6.72 7.01
C VAL A 263 -15.42 8.18 6.58
N THR A 264 -16.19 8.96 7.33
CA THR A 264 -16.66 10.30 6.92
C THR A 264 -15.99 11.44 7.65
N GLU A 265 -15.45 11.19 8.84
CA GLU A 265 -14.84 12.17 9.73
C GLU A 265 -13.50 11.65 10.27
N GLY A 266 -12.62 12.58 10.66
CA GLY A 266 -11.38 12.26 11.36
C GLY A 266 -11.63 12.03 12.86
N ALA A 267 -10.91 11.08 13.46
CA ALA A 267 -11.03 10.78 14.89
C ALA A 267 -10.36 11.80 15.83
N CYS A 268 -9.36 12.54 15.36
CA CYS A 268 -8.53 13.41 16.19
C CYS A 268 -9.20 14.76 16.50
N THR A 269 -9.05 15.23 17.74
CA THR A 269 -9.46 16.59 18.14
C THR A 269 -8.30 17.58 18.16
N VAL A 270 -7.06 17.09 18.06
CA VAL A 270 -5.83 17.89 17.92
C VAL A 270 -5.10 17.49 16.64
N ALA A 271 -4.30 18.41 16.09
CA ALA A 271 -3.55 18.15 14.87
C ALA A 271 -2.54 17.01 15.05
N VAL A 272 -2.40 16.15 14.03
CA VAL A 272 -1.26 15.23 13.93
C VAL A 272 0.04 16.04 13.73
N PRO A 273 1.19 15.61 14.29
CA PRO A 273 1.44 14.33 14.93
C PRO A 273 1.16 14.31 16.45
N LEU A 274 0.51 15.34 17.02
CA LEU A 274 0.21 15.39 18.46
C LEU A 274 -1.06 14.63 18.88
N CYS A 275 -1.83 14.11 17.91
CA CYS A 275 -2.99 13.29 18.18
C CYS A 275 -2.59 11.96 18.85
N SER A 276 -3.34 11.56 19.87
CA SER A 276 -3.15 10.33 20.61
C SER A 276 -4.49 9.69 20.99
N THR A 277 -4.46 8.51 21.59
CA THR A 277 -5.67 7.84 22.11
C THR A 277 -6.40 8.62 23.19
N ALA A 278 -5.81 9.68 23.75
CA ALA A 278 -6.46 10.59 24.71
C ALA A 278 -7.07 11.85 24.05
N THR A 279 -6.78 12.12 22.78
CA THR A 279 -7.22 13.33 22.06
C THR A 279 -8.09 12.98 20.87
N LEU A 280 -9.05 12.09 21.10
CA LEU A 280 -10.02 11.64 20.11
C LEU A 280 -11.41 12.23 20.37
N VAL A 281 -12.25 12.28 19.34
CA VAL A 281 -13.67 12.61 19.47
C VAL A 281 -14.37 11.59 20.38
N PRO A 282 -15.46 11.95 21.08
CA PRO A 282 -16.12 11.04 22.01
C PRO A 282 -16.49 9.68 21.39
N GLY A 283 -16.10 8.59 22.06
CA GLY A 283 -16.37 7.22 21.60
C GLY A 283 -15.46 6.72 20.47
N ALA A 284 -14.54 7.53 19.97
CA ALA A 284 -13.56 7.09 18.99
C ALA A 284 -12.41 6.30 19.64
N THR A 285 -11.81 5.41 18.85
CA THR A 285 -10.56 4.72 19.13
C THR A 285 -9.67 4.84 17.90
N ALA A 286 -8.43 4.35 17.99
CA ALA A 286 -7.56 4.26 16.83
C ALA A 286 -8.11 3.41 15.67
N PHE A 287 -9.13 2.56 15.94
CA PHE A 287 -9.65 1.57 15.00
C PHE A 287 -11.14 1.73 14.63
N THR A 288 -11.85 2.72 15.19
CA THR A 288 -13.27 2.96 14.87
C THR A 288 -13.49 3.98 13.75
N HIS A 289 -12.43 4.64 13.30
CA HIS A 289 -12.46 5.57 12.16
C HIS A 289 -11.45 5.12 11.12
N LEU A 290 -11.70 5.39 9.84
CA LEU A 290 -10.72 5.18 8.77
C LEU A 290 -9.62 6.26 8.78
N TRP A 291 -9.99 7.48 9.19
CA TRP A 291 -9.15 8.67 9.12
C TRP A 291 -8.81 9.19 10.52
N ALA A 292 -7.57 9.61 10.72
CA ALA A 292 -7.13 10.31 11.93
C ALA A 292 -7.59 11.77 11.88
N ASP A 293 -7.33 12.44 10.77
CA ASP A 293 -7.77 13.81 10.53
C ASP A 293 -8.40 13.92 9.12
N ASP A 294 -8.40 15.12 8.55
CA ASP A 294 -9.01 15.38 7.24
C ASP A 294 -8.34 14.68 6.06
N THR A 295 -7.08 14.28 6.16
CA THR A 295 -6.33 13.68 5.03
C THR A 295 -5.44 12.49 5.41
N ARG A 296 -5.18 12.25 6.70
CA ARG A 296 -4.30 11.18 7.19
C ARG A 296 -5.09 10.03 7.77
N MET A 297 -4.57 8.83 7.57
CA MET A 297 -5.17 7.59 8.04
C MET A 297 -5.12 7.47 9.57
N SER A 298 -6.13 6.83 10.15
CA SER A 298 -6.11 6.35 11.53
C SER A 298 -5.25 5.08 11.67
N GLY A 299 -5.22 4.49 12.87
CA GLY A 299 -4.66 3.15 13.08
C GLY A 299 -5.34 2.08 12.22
N PHE A 300 -6.67 2.17 12.02
CA PHE A 300 -7.38 1.28 11.09
C PHE A 300 -6.86 1.42 9.67
N GLY A 301 -6.82 2.63 9.12
CA GLY A 301 -6.34 2.84 7.74
C GLY A 301 -4.91 2.37 7.55
N GLN A 302 -4.02 2.68 8.50
CA GLN A 302 -2.63 2.19 8.51
C GLN A 302 -2.55 0.65 8.51
N SER A 303 -3.40 -0.03 9.29
CA SER A 303 -3.44 -1.51 9.32
C SER A 303 -3.92 -2.15 8.02
N GLN A 304 -4.83 -1.50 7.28
CA GLN A 304 -5.29 -1.98 5.98
C GLN A 304 -4.17 -1.92 4.96
N LEU A 305 -3.45 -0.80 4.92
CA LEU A 305 -2.27 -0.63 4.10
C LEU A 305 -1.17 -1.63 4.48
N ALA A 306 -0.92 -1.80 5.78
CA ALA A 306 0.05 -2.77 6.31
C ALA A 306 -0.24 -4.20 5.84
N THR A 307 -1.52 -4.62 5.90
CA THR A 307 -1.92 -5.99 5.53
C THR A 307 -1.58 -6.28 4.08
N LEU A 308 -1.88 -5.36 3.16
CA LEU A 308 -1.55 -5.52 1.75
C LEU A 308 -0.04 -5.50 1.51
N ALA A 309 0.68 -4.60 2.17
CA ALA A 309 2.12 -4.48 2.05
C ALA A 309 2.87 -5.70 2.58
N ILE A 310 2.45 -6.24 3.72
CA ILE A 310 2.98 -7.49 4.30
C ILE A 310 2.72 -8.66 3.35
N ASP A 311 1.54 -8.75 2.75
CA ASP A 311 1.25 -9.81 1.77
C ASP A 311 2.19 -9.69 0.56
N ARG A 312 2.41 -8.48 0.03
CA ARG A 312 3.40 -8.28 -1.05
C ARG A 312 4.83 -8.62 -0.62
N ALA A 313 5.24 -8.17 0.56
CA ALA A 313 6.59 -8.41 1.08
C ALA A 313 6.87 -9.91 1.32
N SER A 314 5.86 -10.65 1.77
CA SER A 314 5.98 -12.06 2.14
C SER A 314 5.67 -13.05 1.03
N ARG A 315 4.98 -12.63 -0.05
CA ARG A 315 4.50 -13.54 -1.11
C ARG A 315 5.03 -13.24 -2.50
N ASN A 316 5.58 -12.05 -2.74
CA ASN A 316 6.15 -11.78 -4.06
C ASN A 316 7.39 -12.63 -4.32
N PRO A 317 7.59 -13.05 -5.57
CA PRO A 317 8.77 -13.80 -5.99
C PRO A 317 9.94 -12.84 -6.24
N PHE A 318 10.37 -12.13 -5.19
CA PHE A 318 11.54 -11.25 -5.23
C PHE A 318 12.84 -12.00 -5.53
#